data_AF-A0A212J7C4-F1
#
_entry.id   AF-A0A212J7C4-F1
#
_cell.length_a   1.000
_cell.length_b   1.000
_cell.length_c   1.000
_cell.angle_alpha   90.00
_cell.angle_beta   90.00
_cell.angle_gamma   90.00
#
_symmetry.space_group_name_H-M   'P 1'
#
loop_
_entity.id
_entity.type
_entity.pdbx_description
1 polymer ?
#
loop_
_entity_poly.entity_id
_entity_poly.type
_entity_poly.pdbx_seq_one_letter_code
_entity_poly.pdbx_strand_id
1 'polypeptide(L)'
;MLSKIFLLDKTKMKIIYSKHFPPKDFGAINLLGLIIVRKDYGALSEAEKNHERIHTRQMLEMLIILFYLCYILEWLIRLIQYKNRLKAYENISFEREAYSQMYDLSYLKRRKLFAFYNYYRKK
;
A
#
# COMPACT_ATOMS: atom_id res chain seq x y z
N MET A 1 -5.13 24.05 -19.56
CA MET A 1 -4.92 24.50 -18.17
C MET A 1 -5.88 23.82 -17.18
N LEU A 2 -7.17 23.73 -17.50
CA LEU A 2 -8.19 23.03 -16.70
C LEU A 2 -7.94 21.52 -16.51
N SER A 3 -7.41 20.82 -17.52
CA SER A 3 -7.03 19.40 -17.40
C SER A 3 -5.91 19.18 -16.37
N LYS A 4 -4.92 20.09 -16.28
CA LYS A 4 -3.85 20.04 -15.28
C LYS A 4 -4.36 20.29 -13.86
N ILE A 5 -5.32 21.21 -13.68
CA ILE A 5 -5.93 21.52 -12.37
C ILE A 5 -6.78 20.34 -11.87
N PHE A 6 -7.59 19.75 -12.75
CA PHE A 6 -8.37 18.55 -12.43
C PHE A 6 -7.49 17.32 -12.17
N LEU A 7 -6.37 17.18 -12.91
CA LEU A 7 -5.38 16.14 -12.66
C LEU A 7 -4.60 16.37 -11.35
N LEU A 8 -4.26 17.63 -11.01
CA LEU A 8 -3.59 18.00 -9.77
C LEU A 8 -4.45 17.65 -8.54
N ASP A 9 -5.76 17.86 -8.60
CA ASP A 9 -6.69 17.47 -7.53
C ASP A 9 -6.73 15.94 -7.34
N LYS A 10 -6.69 15.16 -8.44
CA LYS A 10 -6.61 13.68 -8.38
C LYS A 10 -5.26 13.14 -7.89
N THR A 11 -4.20 13.94 -7.85
CA THR A 11 -2.88 13.51 -7.34
C THR A 11 -2.72 13.69 -5.83
N LYS A 12 -3.66 14.38 -5.17
CA LYS A 12 -3.58 14.63 -3.73
C LYS A 12 -4.09 13.40 -2.98
N MET A 13 -3.19 12.71 -2.30
CA MET A 13 -3.57 11.62 -1.39
C MET A 13 -4.56 12.16 -0.35
N LYS A 14 -5.71 11.51 -0.25
CA LYS A 14 -6.69 11.85 0.79
C LYS A 14 -6.30 11.12 2.06
N ILE A 15 -5.94 11.88 3.09
CA ILE A 15 -5.55 11.36 4.40
C ILE A 15 -6.61 11.76 5.42
N ILE A 16 -7.12 10.79 6.17
CA ILE A 16 -8.00 11.04 7.32
C ILE A 16 -7.39 10.44 8.58
N TYR A 17 -7.63 11.07 9.72
CA TYR A 17 -7.10 10.63 11.01
C TYR A 17 -8.22 10.06 11.88
N SER A 18 -8.08 8.79 12.30
CA SER A 18 -9.06 8.09 13.13
C SER A 18 -8.45 7.63 14.46
N LYS A 19 -9.28 7.61 15.51
CA LYS A 19 -8.86 7.18 16.87
C LYS A 19 -8.90 5.66 17.05
N HIS A 20 -9.83 4.99 16.36
CA HIS A 20 -10.14 3.57 16.58
C HIS A 20 -9.68 2.65 15.45
N PHE A 21 -9.26 3.24 14.32
CA PHE A 21 -8.84 2.52 13.14
C PHE A 21 -7.64 3.26 12.52
N PRO A 22 -6.59 2.58 12.04
CA PRO A 22 -6.41 1.12 11.98
C PRO A 22 -6.18 0.44 13.35
N PRO A 23 -6.17 -0.90 13.43
CA PRO A 23 -5.78 -1.65 14.64
C PRO A 23 -4.36 -1.28 15.12
N LYS A 24 -4.03 -1.59 16.39
CA LYS A 24 -2.77 -1.14 17.04
C LYS A 24 -1.49 -1.51 16.30
N ASP A 25 -1.49 -2.62 15.58
CA ASP A 25 -0.34 -3.08 14.81
C ASP A 25 -0.06 -2.25 13.54
N PHE A 26 -0.98 -1.35 13.14
CA PHE A 26 -0.92 -0.59 11.90
C PHE A 26 -1.06 0.92 12.13
N GLY A 27 -0.03 1.69 11.76
CA GLY A 27 -0.05 3.16 11.87
C GLY A 27 -0.94 3.84 10.84
N ALA A 28 -0.98 3.29 9.63
CA ALA A 28 -1.82 3.71 8.53
C ALA A 28 -2.33 2.52 7.72
N ILE A 29 -3.39 2.75 6.96
CA ILE A 29 -3.89 1.82 5.95
C ILE A 29 -4.43 2.61 4.77
N ASN A 30 -4.18 2.15 3.56
CA ASN A 30 -4.81 2.67 2.37
C ASN A 30 -5.96 1.78 1.92
N LEU A 31 -7.16 2.37 1.86
CA LEU A 31 -8.35 1.74 1.35
C LEU A 31 -8.88 2.56 0.16
N LEU A 32 -8.80 2.00 -1.04
CA LEU A 32 -9.34 2.64 -2.26
C LEU A 32 -8.71 4.01 -2.57
N GLY A 33 -7.46 4.23 -2.17
CA GLY A 33 -6.77 5.53 -2.29
C GLY A 33 -7.08 6.52 -1.16
N LEU A 34 -7.92 6.14 -0.18
CA LEU A 34 -8.12 6.86 1.07
C LEU A 34 -7.19 6.28 2.13
N ILE A 35 -6.24 7.09 2.59
CA ILE A 35 -5.30 6.72 3.64
C ILE A 35 -5.93 7.08 4.98
N ILE A 36 -6.06 6.10 5.86
CA ILE A 36 -6.55 6.26 7.22
C ILE A 36 -5.39 6.09 8.18
N VAL A 37 -5.04 7.15 8.90
CA VAL A 37 -3.92 7.18 9.83
C VAL A 37 -4.45 7.19 11.26
N ARG A 38 -3.80 6.45 12.15
CA ARG A 38 -4.18 6.46 13.56
C ARG A 38 -3.74 7.77 14.21
N LYS A 39 -4.61 8.40 15.00
CA LYS A 39 -4.33 9.71 15.62
C LYS A 39 -3.09 9.71 16.53
N ASP A 40 -2.87 8.63 17.26
CA ASP A 40 -1.72 8.42 18.15
C ASP A 40 -0.43 8.04 17.39
N TYR A 41 -0.52 7.70 16.10
CA TYR A 41 0.65 7.41 15.25
C TYR A 41 1.37 8.69 14.80
N GLY A 42 0.63 9.78 14.64
CA GLY A 42 1.16 11.06 14.16
C GLY A 42 1.15 11.19 12.63
N ALA A 43 1.90 12.17 12.12
CA ALA A 43 1.95 12.45 10.69
C ALA A 43 2.86 11.45 9.96
N LEU A 44 2.41 10.99 8.79
CA LEU A 44 3.23 10.11 7.94
C LEU A 44 4.46 10.84 7.40
N SER A 45 5.61 10.17 7.45
CA SER A 45 6.82 10.52 6.71
C SER A 45 6.59 10.43 5.19
N GLU A 46 7.50 11.03 4.41
CA GLU A 46 7.44 10.91 2.95
C GLU A 46 7.64 9.47 2.46
N ALA A 47 8.39 8.65 3.18
CA ALA A 47 8.57 7.24 2.85
C ALA A 47 7.27 6.45 3.04
N GLU A 48 6.56 6.65 4.15
CA GLU A 48 5.26 6.02 4.40
C GLU A 48 4.20 6.50 3.40
N LYS A 49 4.18 7.80 3.10
CA LYS A 49 3.33 8.31 2.01
C LYS A 49 3.65 7.63 0.68
N ASN A 50 4.92 7.41 0.36
CA ASN A 50 5.32 6.71 -0.86
C ASN A 50 4.88 5.23 -0.85
N HIS A 51 4.99 4.55 0.30
CA HIS A 51 4.46 3.21 0.51
C HIS A 51 2.96 3.14 0.17
N GLU A 52 2.15 4.07 0.71
CA GLU A 52 0.72 4.12 0.41
C GLU A 52 0.41 4.48 -1.06
N ARG A 53 1.25 5.29 -1.71
CA ARG A 53 1.13 5.55 -3.17
C ARG A 53 1.41 4.30 -3.99
N ILE A 54 2.35 3.47 -3.57
CA ILE A 54 2.63 2.18 -4.22
C ILE A 54 1.39 1.28 -4.13
N HIS A 55 0.75 1.18 -2.95
CA HIS A 55 -0.51 0.45 -2.81
C HIS A 55 -1.62 1.02 -3.70
N THR A 56 -1.77 2.34 -3.76
CA THR A 56 -2.73 2.96 -4.70
C THR A 56 -2.46 2.54 -6.14
N ARG A 57 -1.19 2.52 -6.57
CA ARG A 57 -0.83 2.09 -7.93
C ARG A 57 -1.14 0.61 -8.14
N GLN A 58 -0.81 -0.26 -7.20
CA GLN A 58 -1.13 -1.69 -7.26
C GLN A 58 -2.64 -1.92 -7.36
N MET A 59 -3.45 -1.20 -6.58
CA MET A 59 -4.91 -1.23 -6.64
C MET A 59 -5.41 -0.86 -8.03
N LEU A 60 -4.93 0.25 -8.60
CA LEU A 60 -5.35 0.71 -9.93
C LEU A 60 -4.96 -0.28 -11.04
N GLU A 61 -3.77 -0.88 -10.97
CA GLU A 61 -3.32 -1.90 -11.93
C GLU A 61 -4.17 -3.17 -11.90
N MET A 62 -4.75 -3.48 -10.74
CA MET A 62 -5.55 -4.69 -10.49
C MET A 62 -7.05 -4.38 -10.41
N LEU A 63 -7.52 -3.30 -11.08
CA LEU A 63 -8.93 -2.91 -11.12
C LEU A 63 -9.61 -2.80 -9.74
N ILE A 64 -8.81 -2.53 -8.70
CA ILE A 64 -9.17 -2.44 -7.28
C ILE A 64 -9.68 -3.76 -6.68
N ILE A 65 -10.68 -4.38 -7.30
CA ILE A 65 -11.32 -5.61 -6.83
C ILE A 65 -10.32 -6.78 -6.85
N LEU A 66 -9.57 -6.94 -7.94
CA LEU A 66 -8.60 -8.03 -8.04
C LEU A 66 -7.43 -7.82 -7.07
N PHE A 67 -7.08 -6.56 -6.73
CA PHE A 67 -6.08 -6.28 -5.71
C PHE A 67 -6.48 -6.90 -4.38
N TYR A 68 -7.67 -6.58 -3.86
CA TYR A 68 -8.09 -7.11 -2.56
C TYR A 68 -8.27 -8.62 -2.58
N LEU A 69 -8.80 -9.19 -3.66
CA LEU A 69 -8.90 -10.65 -3.80
C LEU A 69 -7.52 -11.31 -3.75
N CYS A 70 -6.56 -10.85 -4.56
CA CYS A 70 -5.21 -11.40 -4.57
C CYS A 70 -4.48 -11.15 -3.25
N TYR A 71 -4.66 -9.98 -2.63
CA TYR A 71 -4.05 -9.63 -1.36
C TYR A 71 -4.52 -10.56 -0.23
N ILE A 72 -5.84 -10.77 -0.10
CA ILE A 72 -6.41 -11.66 0.90
C ILE A 72 -6.00 -13.11 0.63
N LEU A 73 -6.06 -13.58 -0.61
CA LEU A 73 -5.65 -14.94 -0.97
C LEU A 73 -4.17 -15.19 -0.68
N GLU A 74 -3.28 -14.26 -1.05
CA GLU A 74 -1.86 -14.39 -0.73
C GLU A 74 -1.66 -14.38 0.79
N TRP A 75 -2.31 -13.48 1.52
CA TRP A 75 -2.22 -13.42 2.98
C TRP A 75 -2.65 -14.74 3.63
N LEU A 76 -3.75 -15.36 3.18
CA LEU A 76 -4.20 -16.67 3.68
C LEU A 76 -3.17 -17.78 3.43
N ILE A 77 -2.59 -17.82 2.22
CA ILE A 77 -1.52 -18.77 1.89
C ILE A 77 -0.31 -18.54 2.81
N ARG A 78 0.11 -17.29 2.99
CA ARG A 78 1.22 -16.93 3.90
C ARG A 78 0.90 -17.23 5.35
N LEU A 79 -0.36 -17.11 5.77
CA LEU A 79 -0.78 -17.41 7.13
C LEU A 79 -0.62 -18.89 7.44
N ILE A 80 -0.99 -19.78 6.52
CA ILE A 80 -0.74 -21.22 6.64
C ILE A 80 0.77 -21.50 6.63
N GLN A 81 1.52 -20.85 5.75
CA GLN A 81 2.97 -21.03 5.61
C GLN A 81 3.75 -20.63 6.87
N TYR A 82 3.46 -19.45 7.44
CA TYR A 82 4.25 -18.87 8.52
C TYR A 82 3.65 -19.08 9.92
N LYS A 83 2.37 -19.43 10.02
CA LYS A 83 1.63 -19.59 11.28
C LYS A 83 1.70 -18.36 12.21
N ASN A 84 1.98 -17.19 11.64
CA ASN A 84 2.08 -15.92 12.35
C ASN A 84 1.49 -14.82 11.46
N ARG A 85 0.54 -14.04 12.01
CA ARG A 85 -0.24 -13.04 11.25
C ARG A 85 0.62 -11.89 10.72
N LEU A 86 1.49 -11.34 11.56
CA LEU A 86 2.37 -10.22 11.19
C LEU A 86 3.39 -10.69 10.15
N LYS A 87 4.02 -11.84 10.38
CA LYS A 87 4.94 -12.44 9.42
C LYS A 87 4.25 -12.78 8.10
N ALA A 88 2.99 -13.22 8.12
CA ALA A 88 2.23 -13.45 6.90
C ALA A 88 2.00 -12.15 6.12
N TYR A 89 1.58 -11.09 6.81
CA TYR A 89 1.39 -9.75 6.26
C TYR A 89 2.66 -9.20 5.62
N GLU A 90 3.78 -9.15 6.35
CA GLU A 90 5.08 -8.65 5.85
C GLU A 90 5.62 -9.43 4.63
N ASN A 91 5.08 -10.63 4.39
CA ASN A 91 5.50 -11.50 3.30
C ASN A 91 4.50 -11.58 2.13
N ILE A 92 3.45 -10.77 2.14
CA ILE A 92 2.61 -10.51 0.97
C ILE A 92 3.47 -9.78 -0.08
N SER A 93 3.36 -10.17 -1.36
CA SER A 93 4.16 -9.58 -2.45
C SER A 93 3.95 -8.08 -2.60
N PHE A 94 2.70 -7.61 -2.43
CA PHE A 94 2.33 -6.20 -2.44
C PHE A 94 3.03 -5.39 -1.33
N GLU A 95 3.04 -5.92 -0.10
CA GLU A 95 3.73 -5.30 1.06
C GLU A 95 5.24 -5.30 0.87
N ARG A 96 5.80 -6.43 0.43
CA ARG A 96 7.24 -6.55 0.15
C ARG A 96 7.71 -5.54 -0.87
N GLU A 97 6.96 -5.34 -1.95
CA GLU A 97 7.25 -4.30 -2.94
C GLU A 97 7.21 -2.90 -2.29
N ALA A 98 6.13 -2.59 -1.59
CA ALA A 98 5.92 -1.28 -0.99
C ALA A 98 7.01 -0.95 0.04
N TYR A 99 7.33 -1.86 0.96
CA TYR A 99 8.43 -1.69 1.91
C TYR A 99 9.80 -1.60 1.24
N SER A 100 10.08 -2.43 0.23
CA SER A 100 11.40 -2.42 -0.43
C SER A 100 11.67 -1.13 -1.19
N GLN A 101 10.63 -0.41 -1.60
CA GLN A 101 10.72 0.75 -2.48
C GLN A 101 10.25 2.05 -1.81
N MET A 102 9.81 2.02 -0.54
CA MET A 102 9.25 3.18 0.15
C MET A 102 10.21 4.37 0.22
N TYR A 103 11.52 4.12 0.34
CA TYR A 103 12.54 5.19 0.42
C TYR A 103 12.91 5.78 -0.94
N ASP A 104 12.55 5.12 -2.04
CA ASP A 104 12.78 5.62 -3.39
C ASP A 104 11.56 6.41 -3.87
N LEU A 105 11.55 7.71 -3.58
CA LEU A 105 10.45 8.62 -3.95
C LEU A 105 10.26 8.76 -5.48
N SER A 106 11.22 8.27 -6.26
CA SER A 106 11.16 8.26 -7.72
C SER A 106 10.72 6.91 -8.30
N TYR A 107 10.50 5.90 -7.46
CA TYR A 107 10.16 4.53 -7.85
C TYR A 107 8.96 4.47 -8.78
N LEU A 108 7.85 5.15 -8.42
CA LEU A 108 6.60 5.14 -9.19
C LEU A 108 6.72 5.71 -10.61
N LYS A 109 7.75 6.50 -10.91
CA LYS A 109 8.00 7.02 -12.26
C LYS A 109 8.55 5.95 -13.20
N ARG A 110 9.27 4.96 -12.66
CA ARG A 110 9.94 3.88 -13.43
C ARG A 110 9.39 2.48 -13.15
N ARG A 111 8.47 2.36 -12.19
CA ARG A 111 7.84 1.10 -11.81
C ARG A 111 7.13 0.48 -13.01
N LYS A 112 7.46 -0.78 -13.33
CA LYS A 112 6.78 -1.57 -14.36
C LYS A 112 5.41 -2.03 -13.86
N LEU A 113 4.47 -2.25 -14.78
CA LEU A 113 3.17 -2.84 -14.45
C LEU A 113 3.36 -4.19 -13.76
N PHE A 114 2.59 -4.43 -12.70
CA PHE A 114 2.62 -5.66 -11.92
C PHE A 114 4.00 -6.03 -11.33
N ALA A 115 4.81 -5.03 -10.98
CA ALA A 115 6.14 -5.25 -10.43
C ALA A 115 6.15 -6.03 -9.08
N PHE A 116 5.03 -6.10 -8.36
CA PHE A 116 4.84 -6.95 -7.18
C PHE A 116 5.11 -8.44 -7.46
N TYR A 117 4.96 -8.92 -8.71
CA TYR A 117 5.26 -10.30 -9.07
C TYR A 117 6.71 -10.71 -8.78
N ASN A 118 7.64 -9.75 -8.82
CA ASN A 118 9.05 -9.99 -8.49
C ASN A 118 9.27 -10.29 -7.00
N TYR A 119 8.24 -10.10 -6.16
CA TYR A 119 8.30 -10.25 -4.70
C TYR A 119 7.55 -11.48 -4.18
N TYR A 120 7.03 -12.36 -5.05
CA TYR A 120 6.39 -13.61 -4.61
C TYR A 120 7.35 -14.56 -3.89
N ARG A 121 8.60 -14.62 -4.33
CA ARG A 121 9.64 -15.43 -3.68
C ARG A 121 10.57 -14.49 -2.92
N LYS A 122 10.92 -14.90 -1.70
CA LYS A 122 12.01 -14.26 -0.98
C LYS A 122 13.29 -14.57 -1.77
N LYS A 123 14.06 -13.56 -2.15
CA LYS A 123 15.46 -13.79 -2.55
C LYS A 123 16.25 -14.27 -1.34
#